data_AF-A0A2N1G936-F1
#
_entry.id   AF-A0A2N1G936-F1
#
_cell.length_a   1.000
_cell.length_b   1.000
_cell.length_c   1.000
_cell.angle_alpha   90.00
_cell.angle_beta   90.00
_cell.angle_gamma   90.00
#
_symmetry.space_group_name_H-M   'P 1'
#
loop_
_entity.id
_entity.type
_entity.pdbx_description
1 polymer ?
#
loop_
_entity_poly.entity_id
_entity_poly.type
_entity_poly.pdbx_seq_one_letter_code
_entity_poly.pdbx_strand_id
1 'polypeptide(L)'
;MGNKMDKNGQDENKVMMHKIALFVKEKRLVLGMTQSDLAEKIFGDPKQKGYISQVESEKKEGLTIKVLAKILKELNSDISFVEF
;
A
#
# COMPACT_ATOMS: atom_id res chain seq x y z
N MET A 1 15.85 8.74 -25.42
CA MET A 1 14.77 9.72 -25.16
C MET A 1 14.36 9.58 -23.71
N GLY A 2 14.87 10.45 -22.84
CA GLY A 2 14.56 10.39 -21.40
C GLY A 2 13.18 10.98 -21.17
N ASN A 3 12.26 10.16 -20.67
CA ASN A 3 10.94 10.61 -20.28
C ASN A 3 11.10 11.53 -19.06
N LYS A 4 11.06 12.85 -19.26
CA LYS A 4 11.02 13.82 -18.16
C LYS A 4 9.64 13.68 -17.52
N MET A 5 9.53 12.85 -16.48
CA MET A 5 8.34 12.83 -15.64
C MET A 5 8.15 14.23 -15.03
N ASP A 6 6.93 14.74 -15.14
CA ASP A 6 6.49 15.99 -14.53
C ASP A 6 6.70 15.93 -13.01
N LYS A 7 7.35 16.95 -12.45
CA LYS A 7 7.60 17.06 -11.01
C LYS A 7 6.30 17.10 -10.20
N ASN A 8 5.23 17.67 -10.78
CA ASN A 8 3.93 17.78 -10.11
C ASN A 8 3.29 16.39 -9.89
N GLY A 9 3.37 15.50 -10.89
CA GLY A 9 2.84 14.14 -10.78
C GLY A 9 3.64 13.25 -9.82
N GLN A 10 4.93 13.50 -9.65
CA GLN A 10 5.77 12.81 -8.66
C GLN A 10 5.36 13.17 -7.22
N ASP A 11 5.01 14.43 -6.98
CA ASP A 11 4.57 14.90 -5.67
C ASP A 11 3.18 14.36 -5.30
N GLU A 12 2.23 14.33 -6.25
CA GLU A 12 0.90 13.76 -6.02
C GLU A 12 0.95 12.25 -5.70
N ASN A 13 1.74 11.49 -6.45
CA ASN A 13 1.92 10.06 -6.19
C ASN A 13 2.53 9.82 -4.80
N LYS A 14 3.49 10.67 -4.38
CA LYS A 14 4.10 10.58 -3.05
C LYS A 14 3.09 10.85 -1.94
N VAL A 15 2.24 11.87 -2.09
CA VAL A 15 1.17 12.18 -1.13
C VAL A 15 0.17 11.02 -1.04
N MET A 16 -0.22 10.45 -2.17
CA MET A 16 -1.13 9.30 -2.20
C MET A 16 -0.52 8.06 -1.53
N MET A 17 0.74 7.75 -1.84
CA MET A 17 1.46 6.63 -1.23
C MET A 17 1.64 6.81 0.27
N HIS A 18 1.91 8.03 0.75
CA HIS A 18 1.96 8.33 2.18
C HIS A 18 0.64 8.01 2.89
N LYS A 19 -0.49 8.44 2.30
CA LYS A 19 -1.84 8.14 2.85
C LYS A 19 -2.11 6.64 2.89
N ILE A 20 -1.79 5.91 1.82
CA ILE A 20 -1.94 4.45 1.77
C ILE A 20 -1.05 3.78 2.82
N ALA A 21 0.21 4.19 2.95
CA ALA A 21 1.16 3.60 3.90
C ALA A 21 0.68 3.72 5.35
N LEU A 22 0.25 4.92 5.74
CA LEU A 22 -0.34 5.16 7.06
C LEU A 22 -1.59 4.33 7.29
N PHE A 23 -2.53 4.37 6.34
CA PHE A 23 -3.77 3.61 6.43
C PHE A 23 -3.55 2.10 6.61
N VAL A 24 -2.68 1.51 5.79
CA VAL A 24 -2.36 0.07 5.86
C VAL A 24 -1.78 -0.28 7.23
N LYS A 25 -0.82 0.51 7.72
CA LYS A 25 -0.18 0.29 9.02
C LYS A 25 -1.20 0.36 10.15
N GLU A 26 -1.99 1.42 10.20
CA GLU A 26 -2.97 1.65 11.27
C GLU A 26 -4.05 0.57 11.30
N LYS A 27 -4.67 0.28 10.16
CA LYS A 27 -5.70 -0.76 10.08
C LYS A 27 -5.15 -2.14 10.42
N ARG A 28 -3.96 -2.49 9.94
CA ARG A 28 -3.32 -3.76 10.30
C ARG A 28 -3.12 -3.89 11.81
N LEU A 29 -2.64 -2.82 12.46
CA LEU A 29 -2.42 -2.82 13.92
C LEU A 29 -3.74 -2.90 14.70
N VAL A 30 -4.79 -2.19 14.27
CA VAL A 30 -6.14 -2.29 14.86
C VAL A 30 -6.70 -3.71 14.78
N LEU A 31 -6.43 -4.42 13.67
CA LEU A 31 -6.82 -5.82 13.48
C LEU A 31 -5.90 -6.81 14.22
N GLY A 32 -4.90 -6.34 14.96
CA GLY A 32 -3.97 -7.20 15.70
C GLY A 32 -3.04 -8.04 14.82
N MET A 33 -2.88 -7.66 13.55
CA MET A 33 -2.08 -8.42 12.59
C MET A 33 -0.62 -7.95 12.59
N THR A 34 0.33 -8.89 12.49
CA THR A 34 1.72 -8.57 12.18
C THR A 34 1.91 -8.36 10.67
N GLN A 35 3.05 -7.78 10.27
CA GLN A 35 3.40 -7.66 8.84
C GLN A 35 3.52 -9.04 8.17
N SER A 36 3.95 -10.06 8.90
CA SER A 36 4.03 -11.44 8.41
C SER A 36 2.64 -12.02 8.17
N ASP A 37 1.68 -11.77 9.06
CA ASP A 37 0.31 -12.27 8.91
C ASP A 37 -0.37 -11.66 7.69
N LEU A 38 -0.19 -10.35 7.48
CA LEU A 38 -0.72 -9.68 6.29
C LEU A 38 -0.05 -10.21 5.02
N ALA A 39 1.27 -10.44 5.04
CA ALA A 39 2.00 -11.00 3.91
C ALA A 39 1.52 -12.42 3.56
N GLU A 40 1.32 -13.27 4.56
CA GLU A 40 0.74 -14.61 4.39
C GLU A 40 -0.63 -14.54 3.73
N LYS A 41 -1.51 -13.65 4.20
CA LYS A 41 -2.86 -13.51 3.65
C LYS A 41 -2.89 -13.04 2.19
N ILE A 42 -2.02 -12.12 1.80
CA ILE A 42 -2.05 -11.55 0.44
C ILE A 42 -1.20 -12.31 -0.58
N PHE A 43 -0.10 -12.94 -0.13
CA PHE A 43 0.89 -13.61 -0.98
C PHE A 43 1.00 -15.12 -0.75
N GLY A 44 0.43 -15.67 0.33
CA GLY A 44 0.61 -17.07 0.73
C GLY A 44 2.02 -17.38 1.22
N ASP A 45 2.78 -16.36 1.64
CA ASP A 45 4.14 -16.52 2.16
C ASP A 45 4.44 -15.43 3.22
N PRO A 46 4.71 -15.81 4.49
CA PRO A 46 4.96 -14.82 5.54
C PRO A 46 6.35 -14.18 5.39
N LYS A 47 7.26 -14.77 4.60
CA LYS A 47 8.60 -14.21 4.33
C LYS A 47 8.51 -12.95 3.48
N GLN A 48 7.39 -12.73 2.79
CA GLN A 48 7.09 -11.50 2.06
C GLN A 48 6.76 -10.31 2.99
N LYS A 49 6.86 -10.46 4.32
CA LYS A 49 6.70 -9.33 5.28
C LYS A 49 7.55 -8.10 4.95
N GLY A 50 8.70 -8.30 4.29
CA GLY A 50 9.56 -7.21 3.83
C GLY A 50 8.84 -6.28 2.84
N TYR A 51 7.96 -6.82 2.00
CA TYR A 51 7.12 -6.03 1.10
C TYR A 51 6.17 -5.14 1.89
N ILE A 52 5.46 -5.69 2.88
CA ILE A 52 4.55 -4.93 3.76
C ILE A 52 5.33 -3.82 4.49
N SER A 53 6.50 -4.16 5.04
CA SER A 53 7.37 -3.20 5.70
C SER A 53 7.80 -2.05 4.79
N GLN A 54 8.12 -2.33 3.53
CA GLN A 54 8.47 -1.29 2.54
C GLN A 54 7.28 -0.40 2.18
N VAL A 55 6.07 -0.95 2.12
CA VAL A 55 4.84 -0.17 1.92
C VAL A 55 4.61 0.77 3.10
N GLU A 56 4.60 0.24 4.33
CA GLU A 56 4.31 1.01 5.55
C GLU A 56 5.39 2.02 5.93
N SER A 57 6.61 1.84 5.42
CA SER A 57 7.72 2.79 5.60
C SER A 57 7.94 3.70 4.39
N GLU A 58 7.03 3.69 3.43
CA GLU A 58 7.06 4.53 2.21
C GLU A 58 8.31 4.31 1.33
N LYS A 59 9.07 3.24 1.58
CA LYS A 59 10.21 2.84 0.74
C LYS A 59 9.75 2.25 -0.60
N LYS A 60 8.46 1.92 -0.72
CA LYS A 60 7.86 1.46 -1.96
C LYS A 60 7.31 2.66 -2.74
N GLU A 61 7.83 2.90 -3.94
CA GLU A 61 7.44 4.04 -4.79
C GLU A 61 6.03 3.90 -5.43
N GLY A 62 5.40 2.73 -5.30
CA GLY A 62 4.08 2.48 -5.84
C GLY A 62 3.55 1.07 -5.58
N LEU A 63 2.24 0.93 -5.69
CA LEU A 63 1.51 -0.32 -5.55
C LEU A 63 0.72 -0.60 -6.83
N THR A 64 0.70 -1.85 -7.27
CA THR A 64 -0.25 -2.23 -8.32
C THR A 64 -1.66 -2.28 -7.73
N ILE A 65 -2.67 -1.94 -8.52
CA ILE A 65 -4.08 -1.99 -8.09
C ILE A 65 -4.43 -3.39 -7.58
N LYS A 66 -3.91 -4.45 -8.21
CA LYS A 66 -4.11 -5.84 -7.77
C LYS A 66 -3.60 -6.09 -6.34
N VAL A 67 -2.42 -5.57 -5.99
CA VAL A 67 -1.87 -5.73 -4.64
C VAL A 67 -2.65 -4.86 -3.66
N LEU A 68 -2.98 -3.62 -4.03
CA LEU A 68 -3.79 -2.74 -3.18
C LEU A 68 -5.16 -3.36 -2.87
N ALA A 69 -5.85 -3.91 -3.87
CA ALA A 69 -7.14 -4.59 -3.69
C ALA A 69 -7.05 -5.79 -2.74
N LYS A 70 -5.98 -6.59 -2.83
CA LYS A 70 -5.73 -7.69 -1.89
C LYS A 70 -5.52 -7.18 -0.47
N ILE A 71 -4.73 -6.12 -0.30
CA ILE A 71 -4.50 -5.50 1.02
C ILE A 71 -5.82 -5.00 1.59
N LEU A 72 -6.58 -4.21 0.82
CA LEU A 72 -7.87 -3.66 1.24
C LEU A 72 -8.85 -4.74 1.68
N LYS A 73 -8.96 -5.83 0.91
CA LYS A 73 -9.78 -6.99 1.26
C LYS A 73 -9.42 -7.57 2.63
N GLU A 74 -8.14 -7.84 2.88
CA GLU A 74 -7.69 -8.43 4.15
C GLU A 74 -7.79 -7.45 5.32
N LEU A 75 -7.78 -6.15 5.04
CA LEU A 75 -8.00 -5.09 6.01
C LEU A 75 -9.49 -4.71 6.18
N ASN A 76 -10.41 -5.50 5.59
CA ASN A 76 -11.87 -5.24 5.60
C ASN A 76 -12.22 -3.79 5.24
N SER A 77 -11.61 -3.30 4.17
CA SER A 77 -11.73 -1.92 3.75
C SER A 77 -11.92 -1.81 2.24
N ASP A 78 -12.48 -0.70 1.79
CA ASP A 78 -12.64 -0.36 0.38
C ASP A 78 -12.09 1.03 0.08
N ILE A 79 -11.85 1.32 -1.20
CA ILE A 79 -11.57 2.66 -1.71
C ILE A 79 -12.66 2.97 -2.73
N SER A 80 -13.29 4.14 -2.57
CA SER A 80 -14.31 4.65 -3.47
C SER A 80 -13.79 5.87 -4.22
N PHE A 81 -14.04 5.94 -5.53
CA PHE A 81 -13.76 7.12 -6.35
C PHE A 81 -15.02 7.98 -6.42
N VAL A 82 -14.88 9.27 -6.17
CA VAL A 82 -15.97 10.25 -6.27
C VAL A 82 -15.68 11.14 -7.47
N GLU A 83 -16.58 11.13 -8.46
CA GLU A 83 -16.53 12.03 -9.61
C GLU A 83 -17.18 13.36 -9.22
N PHE A 84 -16.55 14.47 -9.62
CA PHE A 84 -17.01 15.85 -9.39
C PHE A 84 -17.25 16.54 -10.72
#